data_AF-A0A7Z8P1P6-F1
#
_entry.id   AF-A0A7Z8P1P6-F1
#
_cell.length_a   1.000
_cell.length_b   1.000
_cell.length_c   1.000
_cell.angle_alpha   90.00
_cell.angle_beta   90.00
_cell.angle_gamma   90.00
#
_symmetry.space_group_name_H-M   'P 1'
#
loop_
_entity.id
_entity.type
_entity.pdbx_description
1 polymer ?
#
loop_
_entity_poly.entity_id
_entity_poly.type
_entity_poly.pdbx_seq_one_letter_code
_entity_poly.pdbx_strand_id
1 'polypeptide(L)'
;MILFLVVLLSISYTSAATDAFEEYAEDSHFIASRGNLPDTIDQEWKNTIVDCWSNLPDSFSYYKFDEALYGFASNSEFIIVELKSECKGKINDSRIDQLYQKIEAHCEENSGLSEVPVVFMWAEDEEDLKFEYDPDAFEKAKNSSWFVASMGTVPEFADEGEWLEWSEKIHEARLIFELQSYNPSNGGPLLSFGFKKYSGYIEVGVNKETPDIVNDSSLNEIYQTIDEHFEDAGISDIPVVFVWELPAQTDEALEEEPPSMEKDTSQTVENPTENETTDDNQEASQTTPGFTSIMLILCLLIVTRFIE
;
A
#
# COMPACT_ATOMS: atom_id res chain seq x y z
N MET A 1 -1.57 73.11 8.30
CA MET A 1 -1.02 72.07 9.20
C MET A 1 -2.01 70.91 9.18
N ILE A 2 -1.79 69.93 8.29
CA ILE A 2 -2.60 68.72 8.18
C ILE A 2 -1.68 67.58 8.64
N LEU A 3 -2.06 66.93 9.74
CA LEU A 3 -1.34 65.81 10.33
C LEU A 3 -1.81 64.54 9.60
N PHE A 4 -0.96 63.93 8.78
CA PHE A 4 -1.23 62.61 8.20
C PHE A 4 -0.84 61.54 9.23
N LEU A 5 -1.84 60.83 9.75
CA LEU A 5 -1.66 59.60 10.51
C LEU A 5 -1.54 58.46 9.49
N VAL A 6 -0.34 57.93 9.28
CA VAL A 6 -0.14 56.70 8.50
C VAL A 6 -0.30 55.54 9.49
N VAL A 7 -1.44 54.86 9.42
CA VAL A 7 -1.65 53.56 10.06
C VAL A 7 -0.94 52.54 9.19
N LEU A 8 0.21 52.05 9.65
CA LEU A 8 0.86 50.86 9.10
C LEU A 8 0.01 49.64 9.51
N LEU A 9 -0.84 49.19 8.60
CA LEU A 9 -1.37 47.82 8.61
C LEU A 9 -0.20 46.91 8.23
N SER A 10 0.46 46.32 9.23
CA SER A 10 1.27 45.13 8.99
C SER A 10 0.30 44.00 8.64
N ILE A 11 0.19 43.69 7.35
CA ILE A 11 -0.40 42.44 6.90
C ILE A 11 0.59 41.37 7.33
N SER A 12 0.27 40.64 8.40
CA SER A 12 0.96 39.40 8.73
C SER A 12 0.68 38.43 7.59
N TYR A 13 1.64 38.25 6.70
CA TYR A 13 1.66 37.05 5.87
C TYR A 13 2.08 35.93 6.80
N THR A 14 1.12 35.16 7.30
CA THR A 14 1.42 33.84 7.84
C THR A 14 1.97 33.03 6.66
N SER A 15 3.24 32.61 6.74
CA SER A 15 3.83 31.78 5.70
C SER A 15 3.15 30.41 5.73
N ALA A 16 3.00 29.76 4.58
CA ALA A 16 2.49 28.38 4.48
C ALA A 16 3.27 27.39 5.38
N ALA A 17 4.51 27.74 5.74
CA ALA A 17 5.38 27.07 6.70
C ALA A 17 4.86 27.09 8.15
N THR A 18 4.10 28.11 8.56
CA THR A 18 3.53 28.16 9.93
C THR A 18 2.31 27.24 10.04
N ASP A 19 1.49 27.18 8.98
CA ASP A 19 0.28 26.37 8.93
C ASP A 19 0.58 24.85 9.00
N ALA A 20 1.71 24.40 8.41
CA ALA A 20 2.05 22.98 8.34
C ALA A 20 2.39 22.34 9.71
N PHE A 21 3.06 23.06 10.61
CA PHE A 21 3.27 22.58 11.98
C PHE A 21 2.05 22.79 12.88
N GLU A 22 1.23 23.81 12.60
CA GLU A 22 0.00 24.08 13.35
C GLU A 22 -1.00 22.93 13.23
N GLU A 23 -1.11 22.29 12.06
CA GLU A 23 -1.96 21.09 11.87
C GLU A 23 -1.58 19.95 12.83
N TYR A 24 -0.28 19.69 12.98
CA TYR A 24 0.20 18.64 13.88
C TYR A 24 0.09 19.01 15.35
N ALA A 25 0.10 20.30 15.70
CA ALA A 25 -0.08 20.73 17.08
C ALA A 25 -1.47 20.38 17.65
N GLU A 26 -2.45 20.09 16.79
CA GLU A 26 -3.79 19.61 17.17
C GLU A 26 -3.85 18.08 17.39
N ASP A 27 -2.81 17.33 16.98
CA ASP A 27 -2.74 15.87 17.14
C ASP A 27 -2.47 15.48 18.60
N SER A 28 -3.19 14.48 19.12
CA SER A 28 -3.03 13.98 20.49
C SER A 28 -1.66 13.34 20.79
N HIS A 29 -0.96 12.89 19.75
CA HIS A 29 0.37 12.30 19.84
C HIS A 29 1.49 13.35 19.74
N PHE A 30 1.18 14.59 19.35
CA PHE A 30 2.17 15.65 19.23
C PHE A 30 2.91 15.91 20.55
N ILE A 31 4.23 16.05 20.44
CA ILE A 31 5.10 16.37 21.56
C ILE A 31 5.67 17.79 21.39
N ALA A 32 6.36 18.01 20.27
CA ALA A 32 7.07 19.26 19.98
C ALA A 32 7.48 19.32 18.51
N SER A 33 7.80 20.53 18.03
CA SER A 33 8.50 20.73 16.75
C SER A 33 9.81 21.49 16.94
N ARG A 34 10.77 21.30 16.01
CA ARG A 34 12.06 21.97 15.94
C ARG A 34 12.43 22.27 14.49
N GLY A 35 13.39 23.17 14.28
CA GLY A 35 13.81 23.62 12.96
C GLY A 35 12.84 24.59 12.30
N ASN A 36 13.09 24.90 11.04
CA ASN A 36 12.32 25.86 10.26
C ASN A 36 11.93 25.27 8.91
N LEU A 37 10.69 25.55 8.51
CA LEU A 37 10.26 25.31 7.14
C LEU A 37 10.64 26.52 6.26
N PRO A 38 11.05 26.31 5.00
CA PRO A 38 11.35 27.40 4.09
C PRO A 38 10.07 28.16 3.72
N ASP A 39 10.23 29.39 3.21
CA ASP A 39 9.11 30.22 2.75
C ASP A 39 8.30 29.54 1.62
N THR A 40 8.95 28.66 0.84
CA THR A 40 8.34 27.88 -0.23
C THR A 40 8.82 26.44 -0.18
N ILE A 41 7.88 25.49 -0.19
CA ILE A 41 8.14 24.06 -0.25
C ILE A 41 8.03 23.62 -1.72
N ASP A 42 9.17 23.46 -2.38
CA ASP A 42 9.25 22.97 -3.77
C ASP A 42 9.81 21.54 -3.85
N GLN A 43 9.92 20.99 -5.05
CA GLN A 43 10.42 19.63 -5.24
C GLN A 43 11.89 19.47 -4.85
N GLU A 44 12.69 20.53 -4.97
CA GLU A 44 14.11 20.51 -4.57
C GLU A 44 14.22 20.33 -3.05
N TRP A 45 13.47 21.14 -2.30
CA TRP A 45 13.34 20.98 -0.85
C TRP A 45 12.86 19.58 -0.46
N LYS A 46 11.80 19.09 -1.13
CA LYS A 46 11.25 17.77 -0.86
C LYS A 46 12.27 16.65 -1.02
N ASN A 47 13.08 16.74 -2.07
CA ASN A 47 14.17 15.79 -2.30
C ASN A 47 15.24 15.89 -1.20
N THR A 48 15.61 17.10 -0.77
CA THR A 48 16.59 17.29 0.33
C THR A 48 16.11 16.67 1.64
N ILE A 49 14.83 16.80 1.98
CA ILE A 49 14.24 16.17 3.16
C ILE A 49 14.25 14.64 3.04
N VAL A 50 13.87 14.10 1.87
CA VAL A 50 13.92 12.66 1.60
C VAL A 50 15.35 12.12 1.68
N ASP A 51 16.33 12.86 1.17
CA ASP A 51 17.75 12.49 1.25
C ASP A 51 18.23 12.48 2.71
N CYS A 52 17.91 13.51 3.50
CA CYS A 52 18.24 13.56 4.93
C CYS A 52 17.59 12.39 5.70
N TRP A 53 16.29 12.13 5.48
CA TRP A 53 15.59 10.99 6.08
C TRP A 53 16.20 9.64 5.69
N SER A 54 16.54 9.44 4.41
CA SER A 54 17.10 8.18 3.90
C SER A 54 18.49 7.87 4.47
N ASN A 55 19.20 8.90 4.95
CA ASN A 55 20.49 8.74 5.60
C ASN A 55 20.38 8.50 7.11
N LEU A 56 19.24 8.79 7.75
CA LEU A 56 19.06 8.52 9.17
C LEU A 56 19.22 7.01 9.47
N PRO A 57 19.54 6.64 10.73
CA PRO A 57 19.69 5.24 11.13
C PRO A 57 18.48 4.40 10.70
N ASP A 58 18.71 3.15 10.34
CA ASP A 58 17.64 2.20 10.03
C ASP A 58 16.97 1.65 11.30
N SER A 59 15.88 0.90 11.10
CA SER A 59 15.13 0.29 12.21
C SER A 59 15.94 -0.68 13.07
N PHE A 60 17.00 -1.27 12.53
CA PHE A 60 17.91 -2.14 13.28
C PHE A 60 18.92 -1.36 14.13
N SER A 61 19.01 -0.04 13.99
CA SER A 61 20.00 0.80 14.66
C SER A 61 19.41 1.94 15.47
N TYR A 62 18.08 2.12 15.49
CA TYR A 62 17.40 3.13 16.32
C TYR A 62 17.85 3.13 17.78
N TYR A 63 17.93 1.96 18.43
CA TYR A 63 18.37 1.86 19.83
C TYR A 63 19.79 2.38 20.10
N LYS A 64 20.65 2.40 19.06
CA LYS A 64 22.01 2.98 19.14
C LYS A 64 21.95 4.50 18.99
N PHE A 65 20.97 5.00 18.26
CA PHE A 65 20.73 6.44 18.11
C PHE A 65 20.09 7.01 19.39
N ASP A 66 19.00 6.40 19.85
CA ASP A 66 18.36 6.69 21.13
C ASP A 66 17.42 5.55 21.57
N GLU A 67 17.37 5.24 22.87
CA GLU A 67 16.53 4.16 23.38
C GLU A 67 15.03 4.42 23.26
N ALA A 68 14.65 5.71 23.28
CA ALA A 68 13.25 6.15 23.22
C ALA A 68 12.71 6.24 21.78
N LEU A 69 13.58 6.08 20.77
CA LEU A 69 13.18 6.17 19.37
C LEU A 69 12.40 4.92 18.95
N TYR A 70 11.21 5.13 18.41
CA TYR A 70 10.42 4.10 17.72
C TYR A 70 10.76 4.08 16.23
N GLY A 71 10.81 5.26 15.59
CA GLY A 71 11.23 5.37 14.19
C GLY A 71 11.31 6.78 13.63
N PHE A 72 11.74 6.87 12.37
CA PHE A 72 11.72 8.08 11.57
C PHE A 72 10.81 7.89 10.37
N ALA A 73 9.94 8.87 10.12
CA ALA A 73 9.15 8.98 8.92
C ALA A 73 9.39 10.35 8.25
N SER A 74 8.91 10.48 7.01
CA SER A 74 8.96 11.73 6.26
C SER A 74 7.74 11.82 5.35
N ASN A 75 7.09 12.98 5.34
CA ASN A 75 6.05 13.31 4.35
C ASN A 75 6.63 14.10 3.17
N SER A 76 7.96 14.10 3.00
CA SER A 76 8.76 14.93 2.09
C SER A 76 8.91 16.40 2.47
N GLU A 77 8.15 16.95 3.42
CA GLU A 77 8.24 18.38 3.77
C GLU A 77 9.06 18.61 5.04
N PHE A 78 8.97 17.66 5.96
CA PHE A 78 9.73 17.61 7.21
C PHE A 78 9.86 16.17 7.69
N ILE A 79 10.67 15.99 8.73
CA ILE A 79 10.87 14.68 9.37
C ILE A 79 9.92 14.51 10.54
N ILE A 80 9.35 13.32 10.65
CA ILE A 80 8.55 12.90 11.79
C ILE A 80 9.39 11.93 12.61
N VAL A 81 9.56 12.22 13.90
CA VAL A 81 10.26 11.38 14.86
C VAL A 81 9.23 10.77 15.78
N GLU A 82 9.07 9.47 15.68
CA GLU A 82 8.17 8.70 16.52
C GLU A 82 8.94 8.19 17.75
N LEU A 83 8.45 8.55 18.93
CA LEU A 83 9.00 8.11 20.21
C LEU A 83 8.10 7.05 20.82
N LYS A 84 8.70 6.03 21.43
CA LYS A 84 7.94 4.97 22.09
C LYS A 84 7.12 5.55 23.24
N SER A 85 5.82 5.28 23.26
CA SER A 85 4.89 5.79 24.28
C SER A 85 5.24 5.33 25.70
N GLU A 86 5.89 4.17 25.87
CA GLU A 86 6.44 3.71 27.15
C GLU A 86 7.45 4.70 27.79
N CYS A 87 8.02 5.61 26.99
CA CYS A 87 8.96 6.62 27.44
C CYS A 87 8.29 7.96 27.83
N LYS A 88 6.95 8.09 27.76
CA LYS A 88 6.21 9.35 28.01
C LYS A 88 6.53 10.03 29.34
N GLY A 89 6.81 9.27 30.40
CA GLY A 89 7.22 9.81 31.70
C GLY A 89 8.69 10.26 31.82
N LYS A 90 9.51 9.99 30.80
CA LYS A 90 10.97 10.22 30.81
C LYS A 90 11.43 11.25 29.78
N ILE A 91 10.59 11.57 28.79
CA ILE A 91 10.89 12.59 27.77
C ILE A 91 10.48 13.97 28.26
N ASN A 92 11.39 14.93 28.14
CA ASN A 92 11.17 16.35 28.41
C ASN A 92 11.83 17.20 27.31
N ASP A 93 11.60 18.51 27.31
CA ASP A 93 12.14 19.41 26.29
C ASP A 93 13.65 19.29 26.11
N SER A 94 14.41 19.16 27.20
CA SER A 94 15.87 19.00 27.13
C SER A 94 16.28 17.70 26.42
N ARG A 95 15.49 16.62 26.57
CA ARG A 95 15.72 15.35 25.88
C ARG A 95 15.35 15.45 24.40
N ILE A 96 14.26 16.15 24.08
CA ILE A 96 13.86 16.47 22.71
C ILE A 96 14.95 17.29 22.02
N ASP A 97 15.51 18.30 22.69
CA ASP A 97 16.58 19.13 22.12
C ASP A 97 17.86 18.31 21.83
N GLN A 98 18.19 17.35 22.69
CA GLN A 98 19.33 16.44 22.46
C GLN A 98 19.11 15.54 21.24
N LEU A 99 17.90 15.01 21.07
CA LEU A 99 17.53 14.21 19.91
C LEU A 99 17.58 15.05 18.63
N TYR A 100 17.00 16.24 18.69
CA TYR A 100 17.02 17.19 17.58
C TYR A 100 18.46 17.52 17.15
N GLN A 101 19.36 17.81 18.09
CA GLN A 101 20.77 18.08 17.78
C GLN A 101 21.48 16.91 17.11
N LYS A 102 21.14 15.66 17.45
CA LYS A 102 21.69 14.48 16.76
C LYS A 102 21.20 14.39 15.32
N ILE A 103 19.90 14.62 15.09
CA ILE A 103 19.29 14.60 13.75
C ILE A 103 19.89 15.72 12.89
N GLU A 104 19.95 16.93 13.43
CA GLU A 104 20.55 18.11 12.80
C GLU A 104 21.99 17.83 12.37
N ALA A 105 22.83 17.32 13.28
CA ALA A 105 24.21 16.99 12.96
C ALA A 105 24.33 15.94 11.86
N HIS A 106 23.44 14.94 11.88
CA HIS A 106 23.42 13.85 10.90
C HIS A 106 23.05 14.35 9.50
N CYS A 107 22.02 15.20 9.40
CA CYS A 107 21.57 15.72 8.11
C CYS A 107 22.48 16.81 7.55
N GLU A 108 23.11 17.61 8.41
CA GLU A 108 24.16 18.54 7.97
C GLU A 108 25.36 17.76 7.42
N GLU A 109 25.78 16.67 8.06
CA GLU A 109 26.93 15.86 7.61
C GLU A 109 26.66 15.11 6.29
N ASN A 110 25.47 14.54 6.12
CA ASN A 110 25.17 13.65 4.99
C ASN A 110 24.44 14.33 3.82
N SER A 111 23.71 15.42 4.09
CA SER A 111 22.87 16.09 3.10
C SER A 111 23.13 17.60 3.00
N GLY A 112 23.99 18.15 3.86
CA GLY A 112 24.25 19.60 3.94
C GLY A 112 23.03 20.42 4.36
N LEU A 113 22.06 19.77 5.02
CA LEU A 113 20.81 20.38 5.46
C LEU A 113 20.93 20.83 6.91
N SER A 114 20.74 22.13 7.14
CA SER A 114 20.64 22.76 8.46
C SER A 114 19.24 23.31 8.73
N GLU A 115 18.97 23.56 10.01
CA GLU A 115 17.66 23.93 10.56
C GLU A 115 16.55 22.95 10.19
N VAL A 116 16.88 21.65 10.21
CA VAL A 116 16.01 20.57 9.73
C VAL A 116 14.64 20.67 10.40
N PRO A 117 13.53 20.79 9.66
CA PRO A 117 12.20 20.79 10.26
C PRO A 117 11.86 19.39 10.76
N VAL A 118 11.54 19.29 12.05
CA VAL A 118 11.26 18.02 12.73
C VAL A 118 10.01 18.15 13.60
N VAL A 119 9.11 17.19 13.51
CA VAL A 119 7.98 16.99 14.42
C VAL A 119 8.25 15.75 15.27
N PHE A 120 8.13 15.88 16.58
CA PHE A 120 8.21 14.78 17.53
C PHE A 120 6.81 14.36 17.93
N MET A 121 6.52 13.07 17.81
CA MET A 121 5.23 12.47 18.14
C MET A 121 5.43 11.20 18.96
N TRP A 122 4.43 10.84 19.74
CA TRP A 122 4.32 9.49 20.27
C TRP A 122 4.00 8.54 19.11
N ALA A 123 4.71 7.41 19.04
CA ALA A 123 4.31 6.32 18.16
C ALA A 123 2.90 5.88 18.55
N GLU A 124 2.06 5.61 17.56
CA GLU A 124 0.82 4.88 17.82
C GLU A 124 1.22 3.51 18.37
N ASP A 125 0.93 3.27 19.64
CA ASP A 125 1.10 1.92 20.18
C ASP A 125 0.08 1.04 19.43
N GLU A 126 0.46 -0.18 19.03
CA GLU A 126 -0.50 -1.15 18.47
C GLU A 126 -1.69 -1.41 19.44
N GLU A 127 -1.52 -1.08 20.72
CA GLU A 127 -2.55 -1.09 21.77
C GLU A 127 -3.59 0.04 21.65
N ASP A 128 -3.27 1.17 21.01
CA ASP A 128 -4.19 2.29 20.76
C ASP A 128 -5.06 2.09 19.50
N LEU A 129 -4.61 1.23 18.57
CA LEU A 129 -5.43 0.76 17.47
C LEU A 129 -6.42 -0.29 17.99
N LYS A 130 -7.61 0.19 18.38
CA LYS A 130 -8.72 -0.68 18.78
C LYS A 130 -9.30 -1.42 17.55
N PHE A 131 -8.61 -2.46 17.11
CA PHE A 131 -9.15 -3.37 16.12
C PHE A 131 -10.08 -4.38 16.81
N GLU A 132 -11.38 -4.11 16.73
CA GLU A 132 -12.39 -5.06 17.20
C GLU A 132 -12.44 -6.27 16.26
N TYR A 133 -12.41 -7.47 16.84
CA TYR A 133 -12.61 -8.72 16.11
C TYR A 133 -13.97 -8.68 15.38
N ASP A 134 -13.93 -8.90 14.07
CA ASP A 134 -15.13 -9.06 13.26
C ASP A 134 -15.40 -10.56 13.02
N PRO A 135 -16.32 -11.19 13.76
CA PRO A 135 -16.60 -12.63 13.63
C PRO A 135 -17.12 -13.02 12.24
N ASP A 136 -17.65 -12.06 11.48
CA ASP A 136 -18.16 -12.30 10.13
C ASP A 136 -17.09 -12.07 9.05
N ALA A 137 -15.86 -11.64 9.40
CA ALA A 137 -14.86 -11.23 8.43
C ALA A 137 -14.46 -12.35 7.45
N PHE A 138 -14.36 -13.60 7.92
CA PHE A 138 -14.09 -14.75 7.07
C PHE A 138 -15.19 -14.99 6.02
N GLU A 139 -16.46 -14.85 6.40
CA GLU A 139 -17.58 -14.96 5.46
C GLU A 139 -17.64 -13.75 4.52
N LYS A 140 -17.35 -12.54 5.01
CA LYS A 140 -17.29 -11.32 4.20
C LYS A 140 -16.20 -11.40 3.13
N ALA A 141 -15.05 -12.02 3.44
CA ALA A 141 -13.93 -12.16 2.50
C ALA A 141 -14.34 -12.90 1.21
N LYS A 142 -15.32 -13.82 1.29
CA LYS A 142 -15.85 -14.57 0.14
C LYS A 142 -16.58 -13.70 -0.88
N ASN A 143 -16.98 -12.49 -0.49
CA ASN A 143 -17.65 -11.53 -1.38
C ASN A 143 -16.66 -10.65 -2.17
N SER A 144 -15.35 -10.79 -1.93
CA SER A 144 -14.33 -10.04 -2.66
C SER A 144 -14.30 -10.43 -4.15
N SER A 145 -14.09 -9.46 -5.04
CA SER A 145 -13.84 -9.75 -6.46
C SER A 145 -12.53 -10.48 -6.71
N TRP A 146 -11.66 -10.55 -5.70
CA TRP A 146 -10.37 -11.27 -5.74
C TRP A 146 -10.44 -12.63 -5.05
N PHE A 147 -11.61 -13.03 -4.52
CA PHE A 147 -11.79 -14.33 -3.88
C PHE A 147 -11.55 -15.49 -4.88
N VAL A 148 -10.83 -16.51 -4.41
CA VAL A 148 -10.57 -17.75 -5.14
C VAL A 148 -11.29 -18.92 -4.46
N ALA A 149 -10.95 -19.17 -3.20
CA ALA A 149 -11.47 -20.27 -2.41
C ALA A 149 -11.33 -19.98 -0.91
N SER A 150 -12.04 -20.71 -0.08
CA SER A 150 -11.87 -20.70 1.38
C SER A 150 -11.85 -22.14 1.89
N MET A 151 -11.01 -22.40 2.89
CA MET A 151 -10.88 -23.70 3.55
C MET A 151 -10.77 -23.48 5.07
N GLY A 152 -11.07 -24.52 5.86
CA GLY A 152 -11.11 -24.43 7.32
C GLY A 152 -12.35 -23.71 7.87
N THR A 153 -12.40 -23.60 9.20
CA THR A 153 -13.53 -23.02 9.93
C THR A 153 -13.02 -22.06 11.01
N VAL A 154 -13.59 -20.86 11.09
CA VAL A 154 -13.31 -19.96 12.22
C VAL A 154 -13.91 -20.56 13.50
N PRO A 155 -13.11 -20.78 14.57
CA PRO A 155 -13.65 -21.29 15.82
C PRO A 155 -14.69 -20.34 16.44
N GLU A 156 -15.62 -20.90 17.21
CA GLU A 156 -16.50 -20.09 18.04
C GLU A 156 -15.77 -19.72 19.34
N PHE A 157 -15.73 -18.43 19.66
CA PHE A 157 -15.10 -17.90 20.89
C PHE A 157 -16.18 -17.44 21.88
N ALA A 158 -16.02 -17.76 23.16
CA ALA A 158 -16.97 -17.32 24.18
C ALA A 158 -16.87 -15.82 24.49
N ASP A 159 -15.66 -15.26 24.39
CA ASP A 159 -15.36 -13.85 24.61
C ASP A 159 -14.08 -13.41 23.86
N GLU A 160 -13.77 -12.12 23.94
CA GLU A 160 -12.61 -11.48 23.31
C GLU A 160 -11.27 -12.02 23.84
N GLY A 161 -11.23 -12.50 25.09
CA GLY A 161 -10.03 -13.08 25.69
C GLY A 161 -9.66 -14.42 25.07
N GLU A 162 -10.64 -15.31 24.90
CA GLU A 162 -10.42 -16.60 24.21
C GLU A 162 -9.97 -16.40 22.76
N TRP A 163 -10.58 -15.43 22.08
CA TRP A 163 -10.16 -15.01 20.74
C TRP A 163 -8.71 -14.53 20.73
N LEU A 164 -8.34 -13.65 21.66
CA LEU A 164 -6.99 -13.10 21.74
C LEU A 164 -5.97 -14.22 21.95
N GLU A 165 -6.21 -15.12 22.90
CA GLU A 165 -5.35 -16.28 23.17
C GLU A 165 -5.17 -17.18 21.94
N TRP A 166 -6.23 -17.42 21.17
CA TRP A 166 -6.16 -18.18 19.92
C TRP A 166 -5.36 -17.43 18.85
N SER A 167 -5.62 -16.13 18.67
CA SER A 167 -4.94 -15.30 17.68
C SER A 167 -3.44 -15.16 17.95
N GLU A 168 -3.05 -15.09 19.23
CA GLU A 168 -1.65 -15.05 19.64
C GLU A 168 -0.92 -16.35 19.32
N LYS A 169 -1.56 -17.52 19.53
CA LYS A 169 -0.96 -18.81 19.13
C LYS A 169 -0.70 -18.89 17.62
N ILE A 170 -1.64 -18.38 16.80
CA ILE A 170 -1.42 -18.32 15.35
C ILE A 170 -0.29 -17.36 15.03
N HIS A 171 -0.26 -16.19 15.67
CA HIS A 171 0.80 -15.22 15.48
C HIS A 171 2.17 -15.80 15.85
N GLU A 172 2.29 -16.52 16.97
CA GLU A 172 3.53 -17.19 17.39
C GLU A 172 3.98 -18.25 16.37
N ALA A 173 3.04 -19.00 15.81
CA ALA A 173 3.31 -20.06 14.82
C ALA A 173 3.33 -19.56 13.35
N ARG A 174 3.24 -18.25 13.10
CA ARG A 174 3.03 -17.66 11.75
C ARG A 174 4.10 -17.98 10.69
N LEU A 175 5.27 -18.46 11.08
CA LEU A 175 6.36 -18.74 10.16
C LEU A 175 6.24 -20.18 9.63
N ILE A 176 5.74 -20.32 8.40
CA ILE A 176 5.55 -21.60 7.71
C ILE A 176 6.58 -21.67 6.57
N PHE A 177 7.71 -22.33 6.81
CA PHE A 177 8.83 -22.35 5.84
C PHE A 177 8.56 -23.31 4.67
N GLU A 178 7.76 -24.33 4.92
CA GLU A 178 7.32 -25.36 3.98
C GLU A 178 6.60 -24.76 2.77
N LEU A 179 5.93 -23.61 2.98
CA LEU A 179 5.24 -22.88 1.93
C LEU A 179 6.16 -22.36 0.82
N GLN A 180 7.46 -22.18 1.08
CA GLN A 180 8.42 -21.74 0.06
C GLN A 180 8.45 -22.66 -1.16
N SER A 181 8.12 -23.95 -0.99
CA SER A 181 8.04 -24.92 -2.09
C SER A 181 6.97 -24.57 -3.14
N TYR A 182 5.97 -23.76 -2.78
CA TYR A 182 4.89 -23.33 -3.66
C TYR A 182 5.12 -21.95 -4.29
N ASN A 183 6.27 -21.32 -4.08
CA ASN A 183 6.58 -20.03 -4.70
C ASN A 183 6.77 -20.15 -6.23
N PRO A 184 6.58 -19.07 -7.02
CA PRO A 184 6.80 -19.06 -8.46
C PRO A 184 8.18 -19.55 -8.90
N SER A 185 9.23 -19.27 -8.10
CA SER A 185 10.59 -19.75 -8.37
C SER A 185 10.71 -21.27 -8.37
N ASN A 186 9.78 -21.96 -7.70
CA ASN A 186 9.67 -23.42 -7.63
C ASN A 186 8.54 -23.96 -8.53
N GLY A 187 7.95 -23.10 -9.37
CA GLY A 187 6.85 -23.44 -10.27
C GLY A 187 5.47 -23.50 -9.61
N GLY A 188 5.33 -23.02 -8.37
CA GLY A 188 4.06 -22.98 -7.66
C GLY A 188 3.34 -21.63 -7.76
N PRO A 189 2.09 -21.55 -7.28
CA PRO A 189 1.24 -20.37 -7.43
C PRO A 189 1.35 -19.32 -6.31
N LEU A 190 2.07 -19.59 -5.22
CA LEU A 190 2.02 -18.81 -3.98
C LEU A 190 2.84 -17.51 -4.07
N LEU A 191 2.20 -16.34 -3.93
CA LEU A 191 2.89 -15.04 -3.87
C LEU A 191 3.06 -14.54 -2.44
N SER A 192 2.04 -14.68 -1.61
CA SER A 192 2.06 -14.21 -0.24
C SER A 192 1.20 -15.09 0.67
N PHE A 193 1.48 -15.03 1.98
CA PHE A 193 0.57 -15.53 3.00
C PHE A 193 0.71 -14.68 4.25
N GLY A 194 -0.37 -14.56 5.03
CA GLY A 194 -0.33 -13.84 6.29
C GLY A 194 -1.59 -13.98 7.13
N PHE A 195 -1.42 -14.06 8.43
CA PHE A 195 -2.53 -14.08 9.38
C PHE A 195 -3.16 -12.69 9.50
N LYS A 196 -4.44 -12.56 9.14
CA LYS A 196 -5.24 -11.36 9.36
C LYS A 196 -5.76 -11.40 10.79
N LYS A 197 -4.93 -10.94 11.74
CA LYS A 197 -5.18 -11.05 13.19
C LYS A 197 -6.63 -10.75 13.54
N TYR A 198 -7.16 -9.59 13.14
CA TYR A 198 -8.51 -9.12 13.50
C TYR A 198 -9.67 -9.69 12.65
N SER A 199 -9.35 -10.41 11.58
CA SER A 199 -10.33 -11.05 10.71
C SER A 199 -10.44 -12.56 10.93
N GLY A 200 -9.48 -13.16 11.65
CA GLY A 200 -9.54 -14.56 12.07
C GLY A 200 -9.30 -15.57 10.98
N TYR A 201 -8.51 -15.22 9.97
CA TYR A 201 -8.12 -16.15 8.92
C TYR A 201 -6.73 -15.84 8.37
N ILE A 202 -6.12 -16.85 7.75
CA ILE A 202 -4.89 -16.68 6.96
C ILE A 202 -5.31 -16.31 5.53
N GLU A 203 -4.84 -15.18 5.05
CA GLU A 203 -4.96 -14.82 3.64
C GLU A 203 -3.79 -15.41 2.88
N VAL A 204 -4.07 -16.06 1.75
CA VAL A 204 -3.07 -16.65 0.86
C VAL A 204 -3.25 -16.03 -0.53
N GLY A 205 -2.25 -15.27 -0.95
CA GLY A 205 -2.21 -14.65 -2.27
C GLY A 205 -1.65 -15.61 -3.31
N VAL A 206 -2.45 -15.92 -4.34
CA VAL A 206 -2.05 -16.78 -5.46
C VAL A 206 -1.95 -16.00 -6.76
N ASN A 207 -0.96 -16.34 -7.58
CA ASN A 207 -0.59 -15.58 -8.75
C ASN A 207 -1.67 -15.59 -9.83
N LYS A 208 -2.27 -14.42 -10.05
CA LYS A 208 -3.31 -14.19 -11.06
C LYS A 208 -2.80 -14.29 -12.49
N GLU A 209 -1.50 -14.10 -12.72
CA GLU A 209 -0.88 -14.20 -14.05
C GLU A 209 -0.64 -15.66 -14.48
N THR A 210 -0.70 -16.60 -13.55
CA THR A 210 -0.57 -18.04 -13.81
C THR A 210 -1.81 -18.79 -13.33
N PRO A 211 -3.01 -18.48 -13.84
CA PRO A 211 -4.25 -19.08 -13.34
C PRO A 211 -4.34 -20.60 -13.61
N ASP A 212 -3.65 -21.10 -14.64
CA ASP A 212 -3.68 -22.52 -15.01
C ASP A 212 -3.11 -23.46 -13.94
N ILE A 213 -2.20 -22.97 -13.09
CA ILE A 213 -1.63 -23.73 -11.97
C ILE A 213 -2.38 -23.52 -10.65
N VAL A 214 -3.41 -22.67 -10.64
CA VAL A 214 -4.30 -22.44 -9.49
C VAL A 214 -5.56 -23.29 -9.69
N ASN A 215 -5.60 -24.45 -9.04
CA ASN A 215 -6.70 -25.40 -9.12
C ASN A 215 -6.91 -26.09 -7.77
N ASP A 216 -8.01 -26.84 -7.63
CA ASP A 216 -8.37 -27.49 -6.36
C ASP A 216 -7.24 -28.35 -5.77
N SER A 217 -6.44 -29.02 -6.61
CA SER A 217 -5.32 -29.84 -6.14
C SER A 217 -4.22 -28.98 -5.52
N SER A 218 -3.78 -27.91 -6.21
CA SER A 218 -2.72 -27.04 -5.70
C SER A 218 -3.17 -26.24 -4.48
N LEU A 219 -4.41 -25.77 -4.46
CA LEU A 219 -4.98 -25.08 -3.29
C LEU A 219 -5.08 -26.03 -2.08
N ASN A 220 -5.49 -27.28 -2.29
CA ASN A 220 -5.59 -28.26 -1.22
C ASN A 220 -4.22 -28.67 -0.66
N GLU A 221 -3.18 -28.80 -1.50
CA GLU A 221 -1.81 -29.07 -1.03
C GLU A 221 -1.25 -27.92 -0.17
N ILE A 222 -1.48 -26.68 -0.60
CA ILE A 222 -1.09 -25.49 0.17
C ILE A 222 -1.86 -25.46 1.50
N TYR A 223 -3.18 -25.66 1.47
CA TYR A 223 -3.99 -25.70 2.67
C TYR A 223 -3.53 -26.79 3.65
N GLN A 224 -3.29 -28.02 3.18
CA GLN A 224 -2.80 -29.11 4.02
C GLN A 224 -1.47 -28.77 4.68
N THR A 225 -0.54 -28.15 3.93
CA THR A 225 0.73 -27.69 4.50
C THR A 225 0.51 -26.67 5.63
N ILE A 226 -0.44 -25.75 5.45
CA ILE A 226 -0.79 -24.76 6.47
C ILE A 226 -1.43 -25.46 7.68
N ASP A 227 -2.46 -26.28 7.46
CA ASP A 227 -3.22 -26.95 8.52
C ASP A 227 -2.32 -27.86 9.37
N GLU A 228 -1.51 -28.71 8.73
CA GLU A 228 -0.53 -29.58 9.42
C GLU A 228 0.48 -28.77 10.27
N HIS A 229 0.92 -27.61 9.79
CA HIS A 229 1.82 -26.74 10.55
C HIS A 229 1.16 -26.20 11.82
N PHE A 230 -0.12 -25.84 11.75
CA PHE A 230 -0.85 -25.35 12.92
C PHE A 230 -1.34 -26.46 13.84
N GLU A 231 -1.50 -27.69 13.36
CA GLU A 231 -1.76 -28.86 14.20
C GLU A 231 -0.66 -29.08 15.24
N ASP A 232 0.61 -28.83 14.88
CA ASP A 232 1.75 -28.87 15.82
C ASP A 232 1.64 -27.82 16.93
N ALA A 233 0.92 -26.71 16.68
CA ALA A 233 0.59 -25.68 17.66
C ALA A 233 -0.74 -25.98 18.42
N GLY A 234 -1.36 -27.13 18.16
CA GLY A 234 -2.63 -27.54 18.76
C GLY A 234 -3.85 -26.83 18.19
N ILE A 235 -3.75 -26.31 16.97
CA ILE A 235 -4.84 -25.66 16.24
C ILE A 235 -5.14 -26.52 15.00
N SER A 236 -6.37 -27.01 14.87
CA SER A 236 -6.80 -27.79 13.71
C SER A 236 -7.90 -27.06 12.94
N ASP A 237 -8.03 -27.36 11.65
CA ASP A 237 -9.05 -26.80 10.75
C ASP A 237 -8.91 -25.28 10.58
N ILE A 238 -7.67 -24.81 10.43
CA ILE A 238 -7.38 -23.38 10.46
C ILE A 238 -8.05 -22.62 9.28
N PRO A 239 -8.77 -21.52 9.52
CA PRO A 239 -9.45 -20.78 8.46
C PRO A 239 -8.45 -20.10 7.50
N VAL A 240 -8.56 -20.42 6.21
CA VAL A 240 -7.73 -19.90 5.12
C VAL A 240 -8.63 -19.34 4.02
N VAL A 241 -8.29 -18.15 3.52
CA VAL A 241 -8.90 -17.53 2.33
C VAL A 241 -7.83 -17.35 1.26
N PHE A 242 -8.05 -17.99 0.12
CA PHE A 242 -7.25 -17.80 -1.07
C PHE A 242 -7.77 -16.61 -1.88
N VAL A 243 -6.88 -15.70 -2.23
CA VAL A 243 -7.18 -14.52 -3.05
C VAL A 243 -6.22 -14.45 -4.23
N TRP A 244 -6.71 -13.92 -5.33
CA TRP A 244 -5.85 -13.55 -6.44
C TRP A 244 -4.91 -12.41 -6.02
N GLU A 245 -3.66 -12.47 -6.47
CA GLU A 245 -2.65 -11.43 -6.26
C GLU A 245 -1.83 -11.25 -7.55
N LEU A 246 -1.33 -10.04 -7.78
CA LEU A 246 -0.41 -9.74 -8.87
C LEU A 246 1.02 -9.76 -8.33
N PRO A 247 2.01 -10.27 -9.09
CA PRO A 247 3.40 -10.22 -8.66
C PRO A 247 3.86 -8.78 -8.46
N ALA A 248 4.79 -8.57 -7.51
CA ALA A 248 5.42 -7.28 -7.33
C ALA A 248 6.14 -6.86 -8.62
N GLN A 249 5.78 -5.69 -9.15
CA GLN A 249 6.47 -5.09 -10.28
C GLN A 249 7.79 -4.53 -9.74
N THR A 250 8.92 -5.11 -10.15
CA THR A 250 10.22 -4.47 -9.95
C THR A 250 10.36 -3.35 -10.98
N ASP A 251 10.74 -2.14 -10.56
CA ASP A 251 11.06 -0.99 -11.43
C ASP A 251 12.35 -1.21 -12.24
N GLU A 252 12.54 -2.41 -12.79
CA GLU A 252 13.61 -2.72 -13.74
C GLU A 252 13.22 -2.16 -15.11
N ALA A 253 13.65 -0.91 -15.32
CA ALA A 253 13.91 -0.27 -16.61
C ALA A 253 12.84 -0.47 -17.71
N LEU A 254 12.00 0.54 -17.88
CA LEU A 254 11.50 0.91 -19.21
C LEU A 254 12.70 1.32 -20.10
N GLU A 255 13.47 0.34 -20.58
CA GLU A 255 14.21 0.51 -21.83
C GLU A 255 13.18 0.48 -22.96
N GLU A 256 12.48 1.60 -23.16
CA GLU A 256 11.88 1.86 -24.46
C GLU A 256 13.03 2.01 -25.45
N GLU A 257 13.35 0.95 -26.18
CA GLU A 257 14.15 1.08 -27.39
C GLU A 257 13.44 2.09 -28.31
N PRO A 258 14.12 3.18 -28.71
CA PRO A 258 13.51 4.16 -29.60
C PRO A 258 13.18 3.49 -30.94
N PRO A 259 12.01 3.79 -31.53
CA PRO A 259 11.60 3.16 -32.78
C PRO A 259 12.63 3.41 -33.87
N SER A 260 13.14 2.33 -34.46
CA SER A 260 14.04 2.39 -35.60
C SER A 260 13.35 3.10 -36.75
N MET A 261 13.81 4.31 -37.05
CA MET A 261 13.46 4.99 -38.30
C MET A 261 14.19 4.26 -39.43
N GLU A 262 13.52 3.31 -40.09
CA GLU A 262 14.00 2.78 -41.37
C GLU A 262 14.02 3.91 -42.40
N LYS A 263 15.24 4.31 -42.75
CA LYS A 263 15.52 5.28 -43.80
C LYS A 263 15.42 4.56 -45.14
N ASP A 264 14.35 4.90 -45.86
CA ASP A 264 14.18 4.64 -47.29
C ASP A 264 15.47 4.97 -48.06
N THR A 265 15.98 3.97 -48.79
CA THR A 265 16.90 4.19 -49.90
C THR A 265 16.57 3.20 -51.01
N SER A 266 15.70 3.65 -51.91
CA SER A 266 15.57 3.17 -53.29
C SER A 266 16.92 2.83 -53.93
N GLN A 267 17.04 1.62 -54.49
CA GLN A 267 17.57 1.42 -55.84
C GLN A 267 17.13 0.08 -56.44
N THR A 268 16.22 0.24 -57.39
CA THR A 268 15.85 -0.55 -58.58
C THR A 268 16.84 -1.65 -59.00
N VAL A 269 16.30 -2.81 -59.43
CA VAL A 269 16.65 -3.51 -60.69
C VAL A 269 15.63 -4.65 -60.96
N GLU A 270 14.94 -4.50 -62.10
CA GLU A 270 14.44 -5.51 -63.05
C GLU A 270 13.24 -6.44 -62.73
N ASN A 271 12.09 -6.06 -63.31
CA ASN A 271 11.00 -6.91 -63.86
C ASN A 271 11.49 -7.74 -65.07
N PRO A 272 10.78 -8.77 -65.63
CA PRO A 272 9.31 -8.89 -65.76
C PRO A 272 8.74 -10.32 -65.56
N THR A 273 7.44 -10.54 -65.33
CA THR A 273 6.32 -10.79 -66.29
C THR A 273 5.34 -11.65 -65.45
N GLU A 274 4.00 -11.60 -65.44
CA GLU A 274 3.04 -11.60 -66.53
C GLU A 274 1.60 -11.51 -65.94
N ASN A 275 0.79 -10.59 -66.47
CA ASN A 275 -0.66 -10.60 -66.76
C ASN A 275 -1.69 -11.18 -65.76
N GLU A 276 -2.56 -10.29 -65.24
CA GLU A 276 -3.95 -10.04 -65.69
C GLU A 276 -4.98 -11.08 -65.24
N THR A 277 -5.87 -10.68 -64.33
CA THR A 277 -7.31 -10.78 -64.61
C THR A 277 -8.11 -9.80 -63.73
N THR A 278 -8.67 -8.81 -64.41
CA THR A 278 -9.83 -8.00 -64.01
C THR A 278 -11.06 -8.92 -63.96
N ASP A 279 -11.96 -8.76 -62.99
CA ASP A 279 -13.24 -8.07 -63.21
C ASP A 279 -14.19 -8.22 -62.02
N ASP A 280 -14.98 -7.15 -61.88
CA ASP A 280 -16.03 -6.92 -60.91
C ASP A 280 -17.15 -7.98 -60.93
N ASN A 281 -17.75 -8.24 -59.75
CA ASN A 281 -19.20 -8.14 -59.61
C ASN A 281 -19.65 -8.24 -58.14
N GLN A 282 -20.38 -7.20 -57.73
CA GLN A 282 -21.28 -7.15 -56.59
C GLN A 282 -22.41 -8.18 -56.74
N GLU A 283 -22.80 -8.87 -55.65
CA GLU A 283 -24.14 -8.69 -55.08
C GLU A 283 -24.36 -9.43 -53.74
N ALA A 284 -24.83 -8.63 -52.78
CA ALA A 284 -25.97 -8.87 -51.89
C ALA A 284 -25.83 -9.71 -50.59
N SER A 285 -26.36 -9.05 -49.54
CA SER A 285 -26.87 -9.57 -48.26
C SER A 285 -25.80 -9.79 -47.18
N GLN A 286 -25.89 -9.25 -45.96
CA GLN A 286 -27.05 -8.88 -45.16
C GLN A 286 -26.74 -7.69 -44.24
N THR A 287 -27.73 -6.81 -44.11
CA THR A 287 -27.93 -5.94 -42.96
C THR A 287 -28.13 -6.76 -41.69
N THR A 288 -27.49 -6.40 -40.57
CA THR A 288 -27.94 -6.81 -39.23
C THR A 288 -28.48 -5.59 -38.49
N PRO A 289 -29.82 -5.41 -38.41
CA PRO A 289 -30.47 -4.54 -37.44
C PRO A 289 -30.66 -5.31 -36.12
N GLY A 290 -30.28 -4.74 -34.97
CA GLY A 290 -30.45 -5.52 -33.73
C GLY A 290 -30.05 -4.90 -32.40
N PHE A 291 -30.12 -3.57 -32.20
CA PHE A 291 -29.98 -2.97 -30.86
C PHE A 291 -31.22 -2.22 -30.35
N THR A 292 -32.35 -2.30 -31.04
CA THR A 292 -33.59 -1.58 -30.68
C THR A 292 -34.67 -2.43 -30.00
N SER A 293 -34.43 -3.71 -29.71
CA SER A 293 -35.47 -4.59 -29.11
C SER A 293 -35.43 -4.67 -27.57
N ILE A 294 -34.25 -4.59 -26.93
CA ILE A 294 -34.15 -4.81 -25.48
C ILE A 294 -34.72 -3.63 -24.67
N MET A 295 -34.56 -2.40 -25.16
CA MET A 295 -35.11 -1.20 -24.51
C MET A 295 -36.65 -1.15 -24.51
N LEU A 296 -37.30 -1.80 -25.48
CA LEU A 296 -38.77 -1.83 -25.59
C LEU A 296 -39.38 -2.89 -24.66
N ILE A 297 -38.68 -4.01 -24.43
CA ILE A 297 -39.09 -5.07 -23.49
C ILE A 297 -38.96 -4.58 -22.03
N LEU A 298 -37.88 -3.85 -21.70
CA LEU A 298 -37.71 -3.27 -20.36
C LEU A 298 -38.77 -2.19 -20.04
N CYS A 299 -39.17 -1.38 -21.03
CA CYS A 299 -40.22 -0.37 -20.83
C CYS A 299 -41.60 -0.99 -20.60
N LEU A 300 -41.92 -2.14 -21.23
CA LEU A 300 -43.21 -2.81 -21.02
C LEU A 300 -43.30 -3.53 -19.67
N LEU A 301 -42.19 -4.06 -19.14
CA LEU A 301 -42.14 -4.72 -17.82
C LEU A 301 -42.30 -3.75 -16.64
N ILE A 302 -41.97 -2.47 -16.83
CA ILE A 302 -42.19 -1.44 -15.81
C ILE A 302 -43.66 -1.02 -15.76
N VAL A 303 -44.36 -0.96 -16.90
CA VAL A 303 -45.77 -0.55 -16.95
C VAL A 303 -46.71 -1.61 -16.37
N THR A 304 -46.37 -2.91 -16.46
CA THR A 304 -47.19 -3.98 -15.87
C THR A 304 -47.04 -4.14 -14.35
N ARG A 305 -46.07 -3.47 -13.72
CA ARG A 305 -45.93 -3.43 -12.24
C ARG A 305 -46.68 -2.28 -11.55
N PHE A 306 -47.35 -1.42 -12.32
CA PHE A 306 -48.16 -0.31 -11.78
C PHE A 306 -49.67 -0.44 -12.10
N ILE A 307 -50.12 -1.62 -12.53
CA ILE A 307 -51.54 -1.94 -12.65
C ILE A 307 -51.80 -3.24 -11.87
N GLU A 308 -51.86 -3.11 -10.55
CA GLU A 308 -52.72 -3.86 -9.62
C GLU A 308 -52.96 -3.00 -8.36
#